data_AF-W1YV12-F1
#
_entry.id   AF-W1YV12-F1
#
_cell.length_a   1.000
_cell.length_b   1.000
_cell.length_c   1.000
_cell.angle_alpha   90.00
_cell.angle_beta   90.00
_cell.angle_gamma   90.00
#
_symmetry.space_group_name_H-M   'P 1'
#
loop_
_entity.id
_entity.type
_entity.pdbx_description
1 polymer ?
#
loop_
_entity_poly.entity_id
_entity_poly.type
_entity_poly.pdbx_seq_one_letter_code
_entity_poly.pdbx_strand_id
1 'polypeptide(L)'
;PSMRYRIFLLFFFALLPTSLVWAAPAQRAFSDWQVTCNNQNFCVARNTGDHNGLVMTLSRSAGAHTDAVLRIERGGLKSPDASEGEIAPRLLLDGEPLALSGDKWRISPWLLVTDDTA
;
A
#
# COMPACT_ATOMS: atom_id res chain seq x y z
N PRO A 1 49.84 18.35 15.21
CA PRO A 1 48.73 17.99 16.13
C PRO A 1 47.37 18.61 15.78
N SER A 2 47.31 19.90 15.36
CA SER A 2 46.05 20.65 15.14
C SER A 2 45.25 20.23 13.89
N MET A 3 45.91 19.80 12.81
CA MET A 3 45.24 19.46 11.54
C MET A 3 44.48 18.12 11.59
N ARG A 4 45.03 17.10 12.30
CA ARG A 4 44.35 15.81 12.50
C ARG A 4 43.05 15.97 13.29
N TYR A 5 43.04 16.81 14.33
CA TYR A 5 41.85 17.09 15.13
C TYR A 5 40.76 17.78 14.32
N ARG A 6 41.13 18.70 13.42
CA ARG A 6 40.20 19.35 12.49
C ARG A 6 39.56 18.37 11.51
N ILE A 7 40.33 17.39 10.99
CA ILE A 7 39.80 16.35 10.10
C ILE A 7 38.83 15.42 10.84
N PHE A 8 39.16 14.99 12.07
CA PHE A 8 38.26 14.19 12.89
C PHE A 8 36.97 14.93 13.24
N LEU A 9 37.06 16.24 13.54
CA LEU A 9 35.91 17.10 13.77
C LEU A 9 35.01 17.20 12.54
N LEU A 10 35.59 17.42 11.35
CA LEU A 10 34.84 17.49 10.09
C LEU A 10 34.15 16.16 9.78
N PHE A 11 34.82 15.03 10.00
CA PHE A 11 34.21 13.71 9.85
C PHE A 11 33.05 13.48 10.82
N PHE A 12 33.20 13.88 12.08
CA PHE A 12 32.12 13.80 13.06
C PHE A 12 30.90 14.64 12.65
N PHE A 13 31.13 15.90 12.24
CA PHE A 13 30.06 16.79 11.78
C PHE A 13 29.39 16.32 10.49
N ALA A 14 30.12 15.66 9.59
CA ALA A 14 29.57 15.12 8.34
C ALA A 14 28.78 13.80 8.52
N LEU A 15 29.10 13.00 9.55
CA LEU A 15 28.42 11.73 9.83
C LEU A 15 27.18 11.89 10.72
N LEU A 16 27.16 12.91 11.60
CA LEU A 16 26.04 13.24 12.49
C LEU A 16 24.66 13.47 11.82
N PRO A 17 24.54 14.08 10.61
CA PRO A 17 23.24 14.41 10.03
C PRO A 17 22.63 13.29 9.16
N THR A 18 23.31 12.16 8.97
CA THR A 18 22.83 11.10 8.05
C THR A 18 21.48 10.50 8.47
N SER A 19 21.15 10.53 9.77
CA SER A 19 19.85 10.08 10.30
C SER A 19 18.70 11.07 10.09
N LEU A 20 18.98 12.33 9.75
CA LEU A 20 17.97 13.39 9.59
C LEU A 20 17.33 13.41 8.20
N VAL A 21 17.82 12.61 7.25
CA VAL A 21 17.33 12.58 5.87
C VAL A 21 16.18 11.57 5.69
N TRP A 22 15.73 10.90 6.76
CA TRP A 22 14.62 9.97 6.65
C TRP A 22 13.29 10.71 6.58
N ALA A 23 12.84 10.99 5.37
CA ALA A 23 11.47 11.41 5.13
C ALA A 23 10.54 10.21 5.40
N ALA A 24 9.85 10.24 6.53
CA ALA A 24 8.74 9.32 6.78
C ALA A 24 7.70 9.48 5.65
N PRO A 25 7.07 8.40 5.17
CA PRO A 25 6.02 8.51 4.17
C PRO A 25 4.91 9.42 4.70
N ALA A 26 4.37 10.27 3.82
CA ALA A 26 3.27 11.15 4.19
C ALA A 26 2.02 10.28 4.42
N GLN A 27 1.50 10.32 5.63
CA GLN A 27 0.37 9.48 6.06
C GLN A 27 -0.79 10.34 6.53
N ARG A 28 -2.00 10.01 6.09
CA ARG A 28 -3.22 10.69 6.51
C ARG A 28 -4.39 9.72 6.59
N ALA A 29 -5.11 9.78 7.71
CA ALA A 29 -6.35 9.04 7.90
C ALA A 29 -7.56 9.84 7.39
N PHE A 30 -8.51 9.15 6.77
CA PHE A 30 -9.79 9.65 6.28
C PHE A 30 -10.89 8.67 6.67
N SER A 31 -11.63 8.95 7.75
CA SER A 31 -12.64 8.02 8.27
C SER A 31 -12.05 6.63 8.53
N ASP A 32 -12.45 5.65 7.74
CA ASP A 32 -12.03 4.25 7.74
C ASP A 32 -10.88 3.97 6.75
N TRP A 33 -10.20 4.99 6.22
CA TRP A 33 -9.10 4.83 5.27
C TRP A 33 -7.81 5.43 5.79
N GLN A 34 -6.71 4.74 5.54
CA GLN A 34 -5.36 5.25 5.71
C GLN A 34 -4.72 5.45 4.34
N VAL A 35 -4.35 6.68 4.03
CA VAL A 35 -3.58 7.04 2.84
C VAL A 35 -2.11 7.19 3.22
N THR A 36 -1.23 6.60 2.44
CA THR A 36 0.23 6.66 2.61
C THR A 36 0.86 6.95 1.25
N CYS A 37 1.69 7.98 1.16
CA CYS A 37 2.46 8.31 -0.04
C CYS A 37 3.96 8.30 0.26
N ASN A 38 4.74 7.64 -0.61
CA ASN A 38 6.20 7.63 -0.51
C ASN A 38 6.86 8.71 -1.39
N ASN A 39 8.17 8.85 -1.27
CA ASN A 39 8.99 9.79 -2.06
C ASN A 39 9.29 9.32 -3.50
N GLN A 40 8.75 8.16 -3.91
CA GLN A 40 8.86 7.62 -5.27
C GLN A 40 7.57 7.90 -6.07
N ASN A 41 6.76 8.88 -5.62
CA ASN A 41 5.46 9.21 -6.19
C ASN A 41 4.51 8.00 -6.24
N PHE A 42 4.46 7.20 -5.17
CA PHE A 42 3.51 6.10 -5.07
C PHE A 42 2.62 6.30 -3.84
N CYS A 43 1.31 6.29 -4.05
CA CYS A 43 0.32 6.46 -3.02
C CYS A 43 -0.56 5.22 -2.88
N VAL A 44 -0.89 4.87 -1.65
CA VAL A 44 -1.74 3.73 -1.29
C VAL A 44 -2.81 4.21 -0.33
N ALA A 45 -4.07 3.95 -0.66
CA ALA A 45 -5.21 4.06 0.25
C ALA A 45 -5.64 2.65 0.67
N ARG A 46 -5.65 2.37 1.96
CA ARG A 46 -6.05 1.09 2.54
C ARG A 46 -7.15 1.31 3.57
N ASN A 47 -8.20 0.50 3.56
CA ASN A 47 -9.21 0.57 4.60
C ASN A 47 -8.62 0.11 5.96
N THR A 48 -9.22 0.61 7.04
CA THR A 48 -8.84 0.43 8.43
C THR A 48 -10.07 0.08 9.26
N GLY A 49 -9.89 -0.71 10.31
CA GLY A 49 -10.99 -1.26 11.10
C GLY A 49 -11.38 -2.68 10.68
N ASP A 50 -12.43 -3.21 11.32
CA ASP A 50 -12.91 -4.56 11.07
C ASP A 50 -14.04 -4.54 10.04
N HIS A 51 -13.69 -4.83 8.78
CA HIS A 51 -14.61 -4.87 7.65
C HIS A 51 -14.98 -6.31 7.31
N ASN A 52 -15.42 -7.08 8.32
CA ASN A 52 -15.59 -8.54 8.23
C ASN A 52 -14.30 -9.25 7.77
N GLY A 53 -13.16 -8.72 8.20
CA GLY A 53 -11.84 -9.17 7.75
C GLY A 53 -11.52 -8.90 6.26
N LEU A 54 -12.32 -8.10 5.54
CA LEU A 54 -11.98 -7.65 4.19
C LEU A 54 -11.04 -6.45 4.24
N VAL A 55 -10.05 -6.48 3.37
CA VAL A 55 -9.08 -5.43 3.19
C VAL A 55 -9.11 -5.00 1.75
N MET A 56 -9.36 -3.72 1.53
CA MET A 56 -9.30 -3.07 0.24
C MET A 56 -8.08 -2.14 0.21
N THR A 57 -7.30 -2.27 -0.85
CA THR A 57 -6.12 -1.44 -1.12
C THR A 57 -6.23 -0.89 -2.53
N LEU A 58 -6.23 0.43 -2.64
CA LEU A 58 -6.14 1.18 -3.87
C LEU A 58 -4.74 1.78 -3.93
N SER A 59 -4.00 1.53 -4.99
CA SER A 59 -2.70 2.17 -5.18
C SER A 59 -2.59 2.84 -6.52
N ARG A 60 -1.92 3.99 -6.55
CA ARG A 60 -1.72 4.74 -7.78
C ARG A 60 -0.35 5.41 -7.79
N SER A 61 0.31 5.38 -8.94
CA SER A 61 1.46 6.24 -9.20
C SER A 61 1.01 7.71 -9.34
N ALA A 62 1.63 8.59 -8.57
CA ALA A 62 1.48 10.04 -8.59
C ALA A 62 2.50 10.73 -9.53
N GLY A 63 3.29 9.95 -10.29
CA GLY A 63 4.33 10.42 -11.20
C GLY A 63 3.90 10.47 -12.67
N ALA A 64 4.85 10.27 -13.58
CA ALA A 64 4.60 10.24 -15.03
C ALA A 64 3.78 9.01 -15.48
N HIS A 65 3.87 7.91 -14.73
CA HIS A 65 3.00 6.75 -14.89
C HIS A 65 1.70 6.97 -14.14
N THR A 66 0.58 6.52 -14.69
CA THR A 66 -0.74 6.57 -14.02
C THR A 66 -1.20 5.20 -13.56
N ASP A 67 -0.26 4.28 -13.37
CA ASP A 67 -0.54 2.90 -12.96
C ASP A 67 -1.44 2.88 -11.74
N ALA A 68 -2.57 2.19 -11.86
CA ALA A 68 -3.55 2.02 -10.81
C ALA A 68 -3.75 0.54 -10.51
N VAL A 69 -3.86 0.19 -9.24
CA VAL A 69 -4.15 -1.19 -8.80
C VAL A 69 -5.26 -1.14 -7.77
N LEU A 70 -6.25 -2.01 -7.96
CA LEU A 70 -7.25 -2.33 -6.95
C LEU A 70 -7.00 -3.74 -6.46
N ARG A 71 -6.89 -3.89 -5.14
CA ARG A 71 -6.75 -5.17 -4.45
C ARG A 71 -7.82 -5.28 -3.37
N ILE A 72 -8.57 -6.37 -3.37
CA ILE A 72 -9.46 -6.77 -2.27
C ILE A 72 -8.99 -8.14 -1.79
N GLU A 73 -8.67 -8.23 -0.50
CA GLU A 73 -8.15 -9.45 0.12
C GLU A 73 -8.88 -9.75 1.43
N ARG A 74 -8.83 -11.00 1.87
CA ARG A 74 -9.18 -11.34 3.25
C ARG A 74 -7.97 -11.14 4.15
N GLY A 75 -8.02 -10.13 5.01
CA GLY A 75 -6.98 -9.75 5.97
C GLY A 75 -7.06 -10.45 7.33
N GLY A 76 -7.86 -11.50 7.47
CA GLY A 76 -7.93 -12.30 8.69
C GLY A 76 -6.68 -13.16 8.91
N LEU A 77 -6.34 -13.42 10.18
CA LEU A 77 -5.20 -14.28 10.58
C LEU A 77 -5.39 -15.77 10.26
N LYS A 78 -6.61 -16.20 9.93
CA LYS A 78 -6.90 -17.59 9.55
C LYS A 78 -6.68 -17.76 8.05
N SER A 79 -5.77 -18.66 7.69
CA SER A 79 -5.72 -19.20 6.34
C SER A 79 -7.07 -19.84 5.99
N PRO A 80 -7.63 -19.56 4.79
CA PRO A 80 -8.89 -20.13 4.39
C PRO A 80 -8.79 -21.65 4.26
N ASP A 81 -9.92 -22.31 4.44
CA ASP A 81 -10.03 -23.74 4.20
C ASP A 81 -9.88 -24.01 2.69
N ALA A 82 -9.25 -25.12 2.31
CA ALA A 82 -8.98 -25.42 0.89
C ALA A 82 -10.28 -25.62 0.07
N SER A 83 -11.42 -25.83 0.75
CA SER A 83 -12.74 -25.94 0.14
C SER A 83 -13.42 -24.60 -0.13
N GLU A 84 -12.83 -23.49 0.28
CA GLU A 84 -13.47 -22.18 0.13
C GLU A 84 -13.40 -21.71 -1.33
N GLY A 85 -14.57 -21.41 -1.91
CA GLY A 85 -14.67 -20.90 -3.28
C GLY A 85 -14.05 -19.51 -3.46
N GLU A 86 -14.00 -19.04 -4.70
CA GLU A 86 -13.48 -17.71 -5.06
C GLU A 86 -14.11 -16.58 -4.23
N ILE A 87 -13.35 -15.52 -3.96
CA ILE A 87 -13.87 -14.37 -3.21
C ILE A 87 -14.83 -13.52 -4.04
N ALA A 88 -14.57 -13.38 -5.34
CA ALA A 88 -15.28 -12.45 -6.22
C ALA A 88 -16.80 -12.61 -6.25
N PRO A 89 -17.37 -13.84 -6.39
CA PRO A 89 -18.84 -14.00 -6.48
C PRO A 89 -19.60 -13.62 -5.20
N ARG A 90 -18.87 -13.42 -4.08
CA ARG A 90 -19.43 -13.11 -2.76
C ARG A 90 -19.29 -11.64 -2.38
N LEU A 91 -18.57 -10.86 -3.19
CA LEU A 91 -18.38 -9.43 -2.94
C LEU A 91 -19.61 -8.65 -3.38
N LEU A 92 -20.06 -7.76 -2.51
CA LEU A 92 -21.15 -6.83 -2.78
C LEU A 92 -20.61 -5.41 -2.73
N LEU A 93 -21.03 -4.57 -3.66
CA LEU A 93 -20.86 -3.13 -3.64
C LEU A 93 -22.23 -2.50 -3.42
N ASP A 94 -22.40 -1.78 -2.32
CA ASP A 94 -23.66 -1.15 -1.92
C ASP A 94 -24.85 -2.14 -1.86
N GLY A 95 -24.58 -3.41 -1.53
CA GLY A 95 -25.57 -4.47 -1.44
C GLY A 95 -25.79 -5.27 -2.73
N GLU A 96 -25.25 -4.81 -3.87
CA GLU A 96 -25.37 -5.49 -5.15
C GLU A 96 -24.10 -6.29 -5.51
N PRO A 97 -24.22 -7.41 -6.25
CA PRO A 97 -23.05 -8.17 -6.69
C PRO A 97 -22.01 -7.29 -7.40
N LEU A 98 -20.74 -7.43 -6.99
CA LEU A 98 -19.65 -6.68 -7.58
C LEU A 98 -19.47 -7.08 -9.06
N ALA A 99 -19.88 -6.19 -9.96
CA ALA A 99 -19.72 -6.39 -11.39
C ALA A 99 -18.25 -6.21 -11.81
N LEU A 100 -17.61 -7.30 -12.22
CA LEU A 100 -16.26 -7.28 -12.77
C LEU A 100 -16.33 -7.10 -14.29
N SER A 101 -15.74 -6.03 -14.80
CA SER A 101 -15.68 -5.74 -16.24
C SER A 101 -14.25 -5.89 -16.78
N GLY A 102 -14.13 -6.34 -18.02
CA GLY A 102 -12.82 -6.60 -18.65
C GLY A 102 -12.19 -7.93 -18.22
N ASP A 103 -10.99 -8.17 -18.74
CA ASP A 103 -10.27 -9.44 -18.67
C ASP A 103 -9.02 -9.41 -17.76
N LYS A 104 -8.68 -8.24 -17.19
CA LYS A 104 -7.49 -8.05 -16.34
C LYS A 104 -7.66 -8.48 -14.88
N TRP A 105 -8.78 -9.12 -14.53
CA TRP A 105 -9.03 -9.55 -13.16
C TRP A 105 -8.30 -10.86 -12.85
N ARG A 106 -7.55 -10.85 -11.76
CA ARG A 106 -6.97 -12.07 -11.17
C ARG A 106 -7.77 -12.38 -9.91
N ILE A 107 -8.37 -13.57 -9.90
CA ILE A 107 -9.31 -14.00 -8.87
C ILE A 107 -8.75 -15.25 -8.18
N SER A 108 -8.86 -15.29 -6.86
CA SER A 108 -8.62 -16.46 -6.03
C SER A 108 -9.61 -16.50 -4.86
N PRO A 109 -9.62 -17.56 -4.04
CA PRO A 109 -10.42 -17.60 -2.82
C PRO A 109 -10.13 -16.50 -1.79
N TRP A 110 -8.98 -15.83 -1.88
CA TRP A 110 -8.56 -14.82 -0.89
C TRP A 110 -8.23 -13.46 -1.51
N LEU A 111 -8.22 -13.36 -2.83
CA LEU A 111 -7.73 -12.20 -3.53
C LEU A 111 -8.55 -11.92 -4.78
N LEU A 112 -8.98 -10.68 -4.91
CA LEU A 112 -9.41 -10.08 -6.16
C LEU A 112 -8.45 -8.93 -6.46
N VAL A 113 -7.78 -8.95 -7.60
CA VAL A 113 -6.89 -7.86 -8.01
C VAL A 113 -7.05 -7.53 -9.48
N THR A 114 -6.97 -6.25 -9.80
CA THR A 114 -6.86 -5.74 -11.15
C THR A 114 -5.87 -4.58 -11.17
N ASP A 115 -5.28 -4.35 -12.34
CA ASP A 115 -4.35 -3.28 -12.58
C ASP A 115 -4.66 -2.60 -13.92
N ASP A 116 -4.39 -1.31 -13.96
CA ASP A 116 -4.43 -0.49 -15.16
C ASP A 116 -3.07 0.19 -15.30
N THR A 117 -2.23 -0.39 -16.15
CA THR A 117 -0.91 0.14 -16.49
C THR A 117 -1.01 0.98 -17.75
N ALA A 118 -0.54 2.23 -17.68
CA ALA A 118 -0.61 3.20 -18.78
C ALA A 118 0.67 3.23 -19.63
#